data_AF-A0A1M6MGV3-F1
#
_entry.id   AF-A0A1M6MGV3-F1
#
_cell.length_a   1.000
_cell.length_b   1.000
_cell.length_c   1.000
_cell.angle_alpha   90.00
_cell.angle_beta   90.00
_cell.angle_gamma   90.00
#
_symmetry.space_group_name_H-M   'P 1'
#
loop_
_entity.id
_entity.type
_entity.pdbx_description
1 polymer ?
#
loop_
_entity_poly.entity_id
_entity_poly.type
_entity_poly.pdbx_seq_one_letter_code
_entity_poly.pdbx_strand_id
1 'polypeptide(L)'
;MLRLSFLTAFMLSLIFSTGPLFASELTTSSPKWVATKNKHCAEACSDIGLMPVKSDSHITDGHGFFVCAANIKSEGYRSGYNVGGKEKPRCFVQQGINSNPQINYHCLCSPARIIPISEQIKKAQD
;
A
#
# COMPACT_ATOMS: atom_id res chain seq x y z
N MET A 1 14.05 -69.39 -45.58
CA MET A 1 13.13 -68.70 -46.51
C MET A 1 12.06 -68.06 -45.63
N LEU A 2 11.71 -66.78 -45.65
CA LEU A 2 11.98 -65.65 -46.54
C LEU A 2 11.88 -64.38 -45.66
N ARG A 3 12.77 -63.42 -45.88
CA ARG A 3 12.76 -62.08 -45.28
C ARG A 3 11.53 -61.30 -45.76
N LEU A 4 10.94 -60.46 -44.90
CA LEU A 4 10.26 -59.25 -45.37
C LEU A 4 10.46 -58.11 -44.36
N SER A 5 11.47 -57.30 -44.67
CA SER A 5 11.62 -55.91 -44.24
C SER A 5 10.39 -55.10 -44.64
N PHE A 6 10.00 -54.08 -43.87
CA PHE A 6 9.58 -52.78 -44.44
C PHE A 6 9.43 -51.69 -43.36
N LEU A 7 10.15 -50.60 -43.62
CA LEU A 7 9.80 -49.19 -43.39
C LEU A 7 9.66 -48.65 -41.96
N THR A 8 10.80 -48.14 -41.49
CA THR A 8 10.96 -46.81 -40.89
C THR A 8 9.76 -45.86 -41.06
N ALA A 9 9.00 -45.63 -40.00
CA ALA A 9 8.11 -44.48 -39.88
C ALA A 9 8.85 -43.36 -39.14
N PHE A 10 9.06 -42.30 -39.90
CA PHE A 10 9.81 -41.10 -39.62
C PHE A 10 9.06 -40.21 -38.60
N MET A 11 9.82 -39.70 -37.62
CA MET A 11 9.73 -38.35 -37.02
C MET A 11 8.34 -37.72 -36.87
N LEU A 12 7.92 -37.48 -35.62
CA LEU A 12 7.62 -36.12 -35.16
C LEU A 12 7.56 -36.08 -33.62
N SER A 13 8.73 -35.95 -33.00
CA SER A 13 8.80 -35.57 -31.58
C SER A 13 8.40 -34.09 -31.48
N LEU A 14 7.12 -33.83 -31.21
CA LEU A 14 6.63 -32.52 -30.78
C LEU A 14 7.24 -32.21 -29.41
N ILE A 15 8.43 -31.62 -29.42
CA ILE A 15 9.00 -30.97 -28.25
C ILE A 15 8.12 -29.74 -28.01
N PHE A 16 7.02 -29.91 -27.28
CA PHE A 16 6.31 -28.80 -26.65
C PHE A 16 7.30 -28.19 -25.66
N SER A 17 8.07 -27.21 -26.15
CA SER A 17 8.91 -26.37 -25.34
C SER A 17 7.98 -25.54 -24.45
N THR A 18 7.61 -26.11 -23.31
CA THR A 18 6.95 -25.42 -22.20
C THR A 18 7.95 -24.42 -21.64
N GLY A 19 8.06 -23.28 -22.32
CA GLY A 19 8.82 -22.15 -21.80
C GLY A 19 8.20 -21.75 -20.46
N PRO A 20 9.00 -21.54 -19.40
CA PRO A 20 8.49 -21.00 -18.16
C PRO A 20 7.95 -19.60 -18.45
N LEU A 21 6.62 -19.48 -18.48
CA LEU A 21 5.96 -18.19 -18.36
C LEU A 21 6.29 -17.68 -16.96
N PHE A 22 7.36 -16.88 -16.85
CA PHE A 22 7.62 -16.09 -15.68
C PHE A 22 6.50 -15.05 -15.56
N ALA A 23 5.38 -15.46 -14.98
CA ALA A 23 4.37 -14.55 -14.49
C ALA A 23 5.03 -13.73 -13.37
N SER A 24 5.47 -12.53 -13.69
CA SER A 24 5.84 -11.55 -12.67
C SER A 24 4.58 -11.22 -11.89
N GLU A 25 4.41 -11.82 -10.71
CA GLU A 25 3.40 -11.38 -9.76
C GLU A 25 3.70 -9.93 -9.40
N LEU A 26 2.89 -9.02 -9.93
CA LEU A 26 2.77 -7.66 -9.44
C LEU A 26 2.24 -7.77 -8.01
N THR A 27 3.16 -7.86 -7.05
CA THR A 27 2.83 -7.72 -5.64
C THR A 27 2.45 -6.26 -5.42
N THR A 28 1.18 -5.95 -5.65
CA THR A 28 0.59 -4.68 -5.24
C THR A 28 0.56 -4.68 -3.73
N SER A 29 1.63 -4.17 -3.11
CA SER A 29 1.71 -4.10 -1.66
C SER A 29 0.59 -3.18 -1.16
N SER A 30 -0.37 -3.78 -0.46
CA SER A 30 -1.58 -3.10 -0.01
C SER A 30 -1.27 -2.18 1.16
N PRO A 31 -2.05 -1.11 1.35
CA PRO A 31 -2.00 -0.35 2.59
C PRO A 31 -2.20 -1.26 3.82
N LYS A 32 -1.48 -0.98 4.90
CA LYS A 32 -1.60 -1.68 6.18
C LYS A 32 -1.74 -0.72 7.34
N TRP A 33 -2.44 -1.18 8.37
CA TRP A 33 -2.59 -0.48 9.64
C TRP A 33 -1.36 -0.73 10.53
N VAL A 34 -0.80 0.34 11.08
CA VAL A 34 0.41 0.31 11.92
C VAL A 34 0.07 0.87 13.28
N ALA A 35 0.11 0.04 14.31
CA ALA A 35 -0.13 0.45 15.69
C ALA A 35 0.91 1.49 16.12
N THR A 36 0.44 2.56 16.74
CA THR A 36 1.27 3.65 17.22
C THR A 36 0.72 4.24 18.52
N LYS A 37 1.60 4.94 19.25
CA LYS A 37 1.25 5.66 20.48
C LYS A 37 1.99 6.99 20.53
N ASN A 38 1.26 8.09 20.68
CA ASN A 38 1.84 9.44 20.79
C ASN A 38 2.87 9.77 19.69
N LYS A 39 2.65 9.35 18.44
CA LYS A 39 3.57 9.60 17.32
C LYS A 39 2.80 9.88 16.04
N HIS A 40 3.21 10.89 15.27
CA HIS A 40 2.53 11.28 14.02
C HIS A 40 2.57 10.14 13.00
N CYS A 41 1.54 10.02 12.17
CA CYS A 41 1.47 8.95 11.18
C CYS A 41 2.57 9.05 10.12
N ALA A 42 3.02 10.26 9.77
CA ALA A 42 4.19 10.43 8.91
C ALA A 42 5.45 9.76 9.47
N GLU A 43 5.71 9.96 10.77
CA GLU A 43 6.84 9.35 11.46
C GLU A 43 6.64 7.83 11.60
N ALA A 44 5.47 7.39 12.09
CA ALA A 44 5.18 5.97 12.32
C ALA A 44 5.26 5.12 11.04
N CYS A 45 4.83 5.66 9.88
CA CYS A 45 4.98 4.97 8.61
C CYS A 45 6.43 5.01 8.10
N SER A 46 7.13 6.14 8.27
CA SER A 46 8.53 6.28 7.85
C SER A 46 9.46 5.31 8.59
N ASP A 47 9.21 5.06 9.88
CA ASP A 47 10.00 4.13 10.71
C ASP A 47 10.04 2.71 10.14
N ILE A 48 9.04 2.33 9.34
CA ILE A 48 8.93 1.00 8.71
C ILE A 48 9.08 1.05 7.19
N GLY A 49 9.64 2.15 6.65
CA GLY A 49 9.89 2.31 5.22
C GLY A 49 8.64 2.48 4.36
N LEU A 50 7.55 3.00 4.93
CA LEU A 50 6.29 3.24 4.24
C LEU A 50 5.90 4.72 4.25
N MET A 51 4.94 5.08 3.41
CA MET A 51 4.37 6.42 3.39
C MET A 51 3.01 6.44 4.10
N PRO A 52 2.69 7.50 4.85
CA PRO A 52 1.35 7.65 5.40
C PRO A 52 0.34 7.90 4.28
N VAL A 53 -0.86 7.35 4.41
CA VAL A 53 -1.97 7.71 3.53
C VAL A 53 -2.48 9.09 3.94
N LYS A 54 -2.25 10.08 3.06
CA LYS A 54 -2.71 11.46 3.21
C LYS A 54 -4.15 11.58 2.74
N SER A 55 -5.05 12.07 3.60
CA SER A 55 -6.44 12.37 3.25
C SER A 55 -6.59 13.77 2.66
N ASP A 56 -5.86 14.75 3.20
CA ASP A 56 -5.89 16.14 2.74
C ASP A 56 -4.64 16.91 3.22
N SER A 57 -4.53 18.17 2.84
CA SER A 57 -3.52 19.12 3.31
C SER A 57 -4.19 20.26 4.06
N HIS A 58 -3.62 20.67 5.20
CA HIS A 58 -4.02 21.87 5.90
C HIS A 58 -3.59 23.09 5.07
N ILE A 59 -4.57 23.89 4.68
CA ILE A 59 -4.42 24.99 3.72
C ILE A 59 -3.43 26.06 4.24
N THR A 60 -3.33 26.21 5.55
CA THR A 60 -2.65 27.36 6.19
C THR A 60 -1.16 27.15 6.42
N ASP A 61 -0.70 25.92 6.65
CA ASP A 61 0.69 25.58 6.99
C ASP A 61 1.27 24.43 6.17
N GLY A 62 0.48 23.86 5.24
CA GLY A 62 0.88 22.74 4.40
C GLY A 62 1.01 21.40 5.14
N HIS A 63 0.66 21.33 6.43
CA HIS A 63 0.72 20.08 7.19
C HIS A 63 -0.30 19.07 6.65
N GLY A 64 0.10 17.80 6.57
CA GLY A 64 -0.78 16.75 6.08
C GLY A 64 -1.79 16.30 7.13
N PHE A 65 -3.02 16.03 6.69
CA PHE A 65 -3.95 15.16 7.41
C PHE A 65 -3.73 13.73 6.95
N PHE A 66 -3.41 12.85 7.90
CA PHE A 66 -3.14 11.44 7.63
C PHE A 66 -4.25 10.56 8.20
N VAL A 67 -4.57 9.49 7.49
CA VAL A 67 -5.62 8.55 7.90
C VAL A 67 -5.14 7.74 9.11
N CYS A 68 -5.92 7.74 10.17
CA CYS A 68 -5.71 6.92 11.36
C CYS A 68 -7.00 6.21 11.77
N ALA A 69 -6.90 5.23 12.67
CA ALA A 69 -8.05 4.58 13.29
C ALA A 69 -7.80 4.32 14.78
N ALA A 70 -8.81 4.57 15.62
CA ALA A 70 -8.71 4.31 17.05
C ALA A 70 -9.97 3.64 17.58
N ASN A 71 -9.81 2.83 18.63
CA ASN A 71 -10.92 2.18 19.31
C ASN A 71 -11.40 3.05 20.47
N ILE A 72 -12.54 3.71 20.29
CA ILE A 72 -13.15 4.54 21.33
C ILE A 72 -14.07 3.66 22.17
N LYS A 73 -13.87 3.64 23.49
CA LYS A 73 -14.75 2.95 24.47
C LYS A 73 -15.00 1.46 24.15
N SER A 74 -14.07 0.80 23.45
CA SER A 74 -14.21 -0.60 23.04
C SER A 74 -15.39 -0.88 22.10
N GLU A 75 -15.90 0.14 21.38
CA GLU A 75 -16.97 -0.01 20.39
C GLU A 75 -16.45 -0.46 19.01
N GLY A 76 -15.14 -0.61 18.86
CA GLY A 76 -14.48 -0.95 17.60
C GLY A 76 -13.65 0.20 17.03
N TYR A 77 -12.79 -0.13 16.07
CA TYR A 77 -11.93 0.87 15.41
C TYR A 77 -12.76 1.76 14.49
N ARG A 78 -12.65 3.07 14.69
CA ARG A 78 -13.26 4.09 13.84
C ARG A 78 -12.15 4.91 13.18
N SER A 79 -12.34 5.23 11.91
CA SER A 79 -11.42 6.08 11.15
C SER A 79 -11.44 7.52 11.68
N GLY A 80 -10.31 8.20 11.55
CA GLY A 80 -10.14 9.60 11.89
C GLY A 80 -8.94 10.18 11.16
N TYR A 81 -8.46 11.32 11.66
CA TYR A 81 -7.29 12.00 11.11
C TYR A 81 -6.22 12.25 12.18
N ASN A 82 -4.97 12.12 11.77
CA ASN A 82 -3.80 12.55 12.50
C ASN A 82 -3.21 13.78 11.78
N VAL A 83 -3.02 14.86 12.52
CA VAL A 83 -2.44 16.10 11.99
C VAL A 83 -0.92 16.02 12.10
N GLY A 84 -0.20 16.34 11.02
CA GLY A 84 1.26 16.51 11.05
C GLY A 84 1.70 17.81 11.75
N GLY A 85 3.01 18.07 11.79
CA GLY A 85 3.56 19.35 12.27
C GLY A 85 3.92 19.36 13.75
N LYS A 86 3.75 20.51 14.42
CA LYS A 86 4.15 20.74 15.83
C LYS A 86 3.08 20.37 16.85
N GLU A 87 1.89 19.98 16.39
CA GLU A 87 0.79 19.62 17.28
C GLU A 87 1.07 18.34 18.06
N LYS A 88 0.42 18.15 19.20
CA LYS A 88 0.54 16.89 19.94
C LYS A 88 -0.01 15.74 19.08
N PRO A 89 0.75 14.66 18.85
CA PRO A 89 0.31 13.56 18.01
C PRO A 89 -0.90 12.85 18.64
N ARG A 90 -2.04 12.94 17.97
CA ARG A 90 -3.33 12.35 18.34
C ARG A 90 -4.04 11.85 17.08
N CYS A 91 -4.85 10.82 17.22
CA CYS A 91 -5.85 10.45 16.22
C CYS A 91 -7.20 11.05 16.63
N PHE A 92 -7.71 12.00 15.86
CA PHE A 92 -9.00 12.63 16.09
C PHE A 92 -10.08 11.82 15.40
N VAL A 93 -10.95 11.20 16.19
CA VAL A 93 -11.99 10.31 15.70
C VAL A 93 -13.35 10.86 16.10
N GLN A 94 -14.29 10.89 15.15
CA GLN A 94 -15.63 11.42 15.38
C GLN A 94 -16.48 10.44 16.22
N GLN A 95 -17.11 10.94 17.27
CA GLN A 95 -18.16 10.24 18.03
C GLN A 95 -19.36 11.19 18.21
N GLY A 96 -20.39 11.02 17.38
CA GLY A 96 -21.53 11.94 17.32
C GLY A 96 -21.09 13.30 16.78
N ILE A 97 -21.35 14.38 17.52
CA ILE A 97 -20.92 15.75 17.16
C ILE A 97 -19.51 16.10 17.67
N ASN A 98 -18.91 15.24 18.49
CA ASN A 98 -17.63 15.53 19.14
C ASN A 98 -16.47 14.81 18.46
N SER A 99 -15.34 15.51 18.35
CA SER A 99 -14.05 14.92 17.98
C SER A 99 -13.32 14.47 19.25
N ASN A 100 -12.94 13.19 19.30
CA ASN A 100 -12.28 12.59 20.47
C ASN A 100 -10.82 12.29 20.14
N PRO A 101 -9.84 12.98 20.76
CA PRO A 101 -8.43 12.72 20.52
C PRO A 101 -7.97 11.43 21.22
N GLN A 102 -7.36 10.52 20.46
CA GLN A 102 -6.84 9.25 20.95
C GLN A 102 -5.31 9.20 20.90
N ILE A 103 -4.70 8.65 21.94
CA ILE A 103 -3.24 8.50 22.04
C ILE A 103 -2.72 7.16 21.55
N ASN A 104 -3.56 6.11 21.59
CA ASN A 104 -3.29 4.79 21.04
C ASN A 104 -4.17 4.62 19.81
N TYR A 105 -3.56 4.41 18.65
CA TYR A 105 -4.26 4.33 17.37
C TYR A 105 -3.42 3.57 16.36
N HIS A 106 -3.98 3.34 15.17
CA HIS A 106 -3.27 2.81 14.02
C HIS A 106 -3.18 3.88 12.94
N CYS A 107 -2.05 3.96 12.28
CA CYS A 107 -1.86 4.77 11.08
C CYS A 107 -2.03 3.90 9.85
N LEU A 108 -2.71 4.43 8.83
CA LEU A 108 -2.78 3.76 7.54
C LEU A 108 -1.52 4.10 6.75
N CYS A 109 -0.67 3.10 6.53
CA CYS A 109 0.57 3.24 5.79
C CYS A 109 0.46 2.48 4.48
N SER A 110 0.94 3.05 3.38
CA SER A 110 1.06 2.37 2.10
C SER A 110 2.52 2.34 1.65
N PRO A 111 2.89 1.42 0.75
CA PRO A 111 4.11 1.61 -0.03
C PRO A 111 4.09 3.00 -0.65
N ALA A 112 5.27 3.58 -0.85
CA ALA A 112 5.37 4.78 -1.65
C ALA A 112 4.62 4.56 -2.97
N ARG A 113 3.70 5.47 -3.32
CA ARG A 113 3.13 5.43 -4.68
C ARG A 113 4.33 5.53 -5.61
N ILE A 114 4.54 4.49 -6.41
CA ILE A 114 5.32 4.64 -7.63
C ILE A 114 4.46 5.59 -8.48
N ILE A 115 4.72 6.89 -8.38
CA ILE A 115 4.13 7.86 -9.30
C ILE A 115 4.57 7.38 -10.68
N PRO A 116 3.65 7.00 -11.58
CA PRO A 116 4.03 6.58 -12.91
C PRO A 116 4.90 7.68 -13.53
N ILE A 117 6.01 7.31 -14.18
CA ILE A 117 6.95 8.27 -14.77
C ILE A 117 6.23 9.30 -15.66
N SER A 118 5.12 8.91 -16.29
CA SER A 118 4.25 9.79 -17.07
C SER A 118 3.68 10.98 -16.30
N GLU A 119 3.41 10.83 -15.00
CA GLU A 119 2.89 11.91 -14.14
C GLU A 119 4.03 12.79 -13.59
N GLN A 120 5.24 12.21 -13.43
CA GLN A 120 6.45 12.97 -13.12
C GLN A 120 6.85 13.89 -14.29
N ILE A 121 6.79 13.41 -15.53
CA ILE A 121 7.15 14.18 -16.72
C ILE A 121 6.22 15.39 -16.91
N LYS A 122 4.92 15.24 -16.67
CA LYS A 122 3.96 16.36 -16.77
C LYS A 122 4.26 17.48 -15.78
N LYS A 123 4.64 17.16 -14.55
CA LYS A 123 5.02 18.16 -13.53
C LYS A 123 6.33 18.89 -13.82
N ALA A 124 7.16 18.39 -14.73
CA ALA A 124 8.42 19.02 -15.11
C ALA A 124 8.29 19.96 -16.32
N GLN A 125 7.12 20.01 -16.96
CA GLN A 125 6.85 20.82 -18.16
C GLN A 125 6.00 22.07 -17.87
N ASP A 126 5.46 22.20 -16.65
CA ASP A 126 4.77 23.38 -16.12
C ASP A 126 5.69 24.15 -15.15
#